data_AF-A0A6G0R183-F1
#
_entry.id   AF-A0A6G0R183-F1
#
_cell.length_a   1.000
_cell.length_b   1.000
_cell.length_c   1.000
_cell.angle_alpha   90.00
_cell.angle_beta   90.00
_cell.angle_gamma   90.00
#
_symmetry.space_group_name_H-M   'P 1'
#
loop_
_entity.id
_entity.type
_entity.pdbx_description
1 polymer ?
#
loop_
_entity_poly.entity_id
_entity_poly.type
_entity_poly.pdbx_seq_one_letter_code
_entity_poly.pdbx_strand_id
1 'polypeptide(L)'
;MPRGVDSVYDWIYQFTFSRPMKTPARDFSDAVLLAEILAQLVPAWVQLHNYPSTLRFQQKLSNWETLNRKVLTRLKCGISLKHQEDLANAVPGAVELLLIQVKRAVR
;
A
#
# COMPACT_ATOMS: atom_id res chain seq x y z
N MET A 1 -11.13 15.32 20.59
CA MET A 1 -9.67 15.21 20.50
C MET A 1 -9.16 16.34 19.62
N PRO A 2 -8.12 17.08 20.04
CA PRO A 2 -7.73 18.35 19.42
C PRO A 2 -7.08 18.14 18.04
N ARG A 3 -7.28 19.12 17.15
CA ARG A 3 -6.72 19.18 15.80
C ARG A 3 -5.23 19.51 15.86
N GLY A 4 -4.40 18.73 15.15
CA GLY A 4 -3.00 19.09 14.87
C GLY A 4 -2.02 17.92 14.80
N VAL A 5 -2.19 16.96 13.87
CA VAL A 5 -1.11 16.11 13.33
C VAL A 5 -1.59 15.60 11.96
N ASP A 6 -0.81 15.81 10.89
CA ASP A 6 -1.00 15.19 9.56
C ASP A 6 -0.99 13.64 9.69
N SER A 7 -2.11 13.02 10.06
CA SER A 7 -2.14 11.57 10.22
C SER A 7 -1.97 10.90 8.86
N VAL A 8 -1.36 9.71 8.83
CA VAL A 8 -1.26 8.92 7.60
C VAL A 8 -2.65 8.61 7.04
N TYR A 9 -3.66 8.51 7.91
CA TYR A 9 -5.05 8.29 7.54
C TYR A 9 -5.69 9.49 6.84
N ASP A 10 -5.46 10.71 7.30
CA ASP A 10 -5.96 11.92 6.61
C ASP A 10 -5.41 12.03 5.19
N TRP A 11 -4.17 11.57 4.99
CA TRP A 11 -3.58 11.48 3.66
C TRP A 11 -4.22 10.39 2.80
N ILE A 12 -4.49 9.20 3.37
CA ILE A 12 -5.21 8.12 2.66
C ILE A 12 -6.59 8.58 2.20
N TYR A 13 -7.33 9.35 3.02
CA TYR A 13 -8.66 9.84 2.67
C TYR A 13 -8.69 10.86 1.52
N GLN A 14 -7.53 11.32 1.02
CA GLN A 14 -7.45 12.18 -0.18
C GLN A 14 -7.58 11.38 -1.48
N PHE A 15 -7.46 10.05 -1.43
CA PHE A 15 -7.49 9.19 -2.61
C PHE A 15 -8.86 8.55 -2.82
N THR A 16 -9.15 8.23 -4.08
CA THR A 16 -10.33 7.44 -4.46
C THR A 16 -9.98 5.96 -4.46
N PHE A 17 -10.84 5.14 -3.85
CA PHE A 17 -10.66 3.68 -3.79
C PHE A 17 -11.81 2.97 -4.50
N SER A 18 -11.52 1.80 -5.07
CA SER A 18 -12.55 0.94 -5.70
C SER A 18 -13.51 0.30 -4.68
N ARG A 19 -13.10 0.26 -3.41
CA ARG A 19 -13.84 -0.38 -2.31
C ARG A 19 -13.73 0.43 -1.02
N PRO A 20 -14.72 0.34 -0.11
CA PRO A 20 -14.66 1.02 1.18
C PRO A 20 -13.57 0.39 2.07
N MET A 21 -12.79 1.24 2.74
CA MET A 21 -11.80 0.82 3.75
C MET A 21 -12.42 0.87 5.15
N LYS A 22 -12.20 -0.18 5.95
CA LYS A 22 -12.63 -0.29 7.35
C LYS A 22 -11.46 -0.60 8.28
N THR A 23 -10.60 -1.53 7.90
CA THR A 23 -9.46 -2.00 8.69
C THR A 23 -8.21 -1.94 7.83
N PRO A 24 -7.42 -0.86 7.89
CA PRO A 24 -6.29 -0.60 7.01
C PRO A 24 -5.34 -1.80 6.86
N ALA A 25 -4.90 -2.42 7.95
CA ALA A 25 -4.02 -3.59 7.91
C ALA A 25 -4.60 -4.74 7.06
N ARG A 26 -5.90 -5.01 7.16
CA ARG A 26 -6.55 -6.10 6.39
C ARG A 26 -6.83 -5.67 4.96
N ASP A 27 -7.34 -4.46 4.77
CA ASP A 27 -7.80 -3.97 3.47
C ASP A 27 -6.65 -3.71 2.50
N PHE A 28 -5.46 -3.40 3.03
CA PHE A 28 -4.23 -3.24 2.24
C PHE A 28 -3.44 -4.55 2.08
N SER A 29 -3.82 -5.64 2.77
CA SER A 29 -2.99 -6.85 2.83
C SER A 29 -2.74 -7.51 1.47
N ASP A 30 -3.59 -7.27 0.47
CA ASP A 30 -3.42 -7.76 -0.90
C ASP A 30 -2.70 -6.78 -1.84
N ALA A 31 -2.14 -5.69 -1.29
CA ALA A 31 -1.46 -4.60 -1.98
C ALA A 31 -2.33 -3.75 -2.93
N VAL A 32 -3.60 -4.09 -3.16
CA VAL A 32 -4.44 -3.45 -4.18
C VAL A 32 -4.72 -1.99 -3.84
N LEU A 33 -5.09 -1.70 -2.59
CA LEU A 33 -5.35 -0.32 -2.18
C LEU A 33 -4.10 0.57 -2.26
N LEU A 34 -2.92 0.03 -1.95
CA LEU A 34 -1.68 0.78 -2.15
C LEU A 34 -1.39 1.00 -3.64
N ALA A 35 -1.66 0.00 -4.49
CA ALA A 35 -1.55 0.16 -5.93
C ALA A 35 -2.51 1.25 -6.46
N GLU A 36 -3.73 1.35 -5.93
CA GLU A 36 -4.70 2.42 -6.29
C GLU A 36 -4.21 3.82 -5.91
N ILE A 37 -3.61 3.97 -4.72
CA ILE A 37 -2.96 5.23 -4.32
C ILE A 37 -1.81 5.56 -5.28
N LEU A 38 -0.93 4.58 -5.52
CA LEU A 38 0.24 4.79 -6.39
C LEU A 38 -0.16 5.04 -7.84
N ALA A 39 -1.27 4.49 -8.33
CA ALA A 39 -1.80 4.78 -9.66
C ALA A 39 -2.30 6.23 -9.80
N GLN A 40 -2.80 6.83 -8.72
CA GLN A 40 -3.19 8.25 -8.70
C GLN A 40 -1.97 9.19 -8.59
N LEU A 41 -0.89 8.75 -7.92
CA LEU A 41 0.31 9.56 -7.71
C LEU A 41 1.33 9.44 -8.87
N VAL A 42 1.57 8.22 -9.35
CA VAL A 42 2.58 7.87 -10.36
C VAL A 42 1.98 6.91 -11.41
N PRO A 43 0.95 7.33 -12.16
CA PRO A 43 0.19 6.47 -13.08
C PRO A 43 1.07 5.74 -14.10
N ALA A 44 2.18 6.34 -14.53
CA ALA A 44 3.10 5.74 -15.50
C ALA A 44 3.80 4.46 -15.00
N TRP A 45 3.82 4.20 -13.68
CA TRP A 45 4.53 3.05 -13.10
C TRP A 45 3.58 1.95 -12.65
N VAL A 46 2.28 2.24 -12.55
CA VAL A 46 1.30 1.33 -11.99
C VAL A 46 0.31 0.89 -13.06
N GLN A 47 0.21 -0.42 -13.24
CA GLN A 47 -0.78 -1.04 -14.10
C GLN A 47 -1.68 -1.90 -13.22
N LEU A 48 -2.88 -1.38 -12.87
CA LEU A 48 -3.77 -1.96 -11.87
C LEU A 48 -4.18 -3.41 -12.17
N HIS A 49 -4.24 -3.81 -13.45
CA HIS A 49 -4.54 -5.19 -13.85
C HIS A 49 -3.52 -6.23 -13.34
N ASN A 50 -2.33 -5.81 -12.89
CA ASN A 50 -1.33 -6.69 -12.29
C ASN A 50 -1.65 -7.09 -10.84
N TYR A 51 -2.65 -6.45 -10.20
CA TYR A 51 -2.94 -6.61 -8.77
C TYR A 51 -4.38 -7.10 -8.58
N PRO A 52 -4.67 -8.38 -8.87
CA PRO A 52 -6.00 -8.93 -8.61
C PRO A 52 -6.27 -8.94 -7.10
N SER A 53 -7.48 -8.53 -6.71
CA SER A 53 -7.92 -8.63 -5.31
C SER A 53 -7.99 -10.08 -4.87
N THR A 54 -7.44 -10.40 -3.70
CA THR A 54 -7.36 -11.79 -3.23
C THR A 54 -7.25 -11.91 -1.73
N LEU A 55 -7.80 -13.00 -1.19
CA LEU A 55 -7.64 -13.41 0.20
C LEU A 55 -6.54 -14.46 0.37
N ARG A 56 -6.05 -15.08 -0.71
CA ARG A 56 -5.05 -16.17 -0.64
C ARG A 56 -3.67 -15.59 -0.39
N PHE A 57 -3.02 -16.01 0.70
CA PHE A 57 -1.72 -15.49 1.12
C PHE A 57 -0.66 -15.49 -0.01
N GLN A 58 -0.51 -16.60 -0.73
CA GLN A 58 0.47 -16.70 -1.83
C GLN A 58 0.22 -15.67 -2.95
N GLN A 59 -1.04 -15.37 -3.25
CA GLN A 59 -1.38 -14.35 -4.25
C GLN A 59 -1.17 -12.94 -3.71
N LYS A 60 -1.44 -12.69 -2.42
CA LYS A 60 -1.10 -11.42 -1.76
C LYS A 60 0.41 -11.16 -1.82
N LEU A 61 1.21 -12.19 -1.52
CA LEU A 61 2.67 -12.09 -1.58
C LEU A 61 3.14 -11.77 -2.99
N SER A 62 2.59 -12.45 -4.02
CA SER A 62 2.88 -12.14 -5.42
C SER A 62 2.51 -10.70 -5.82
N ASN A 63 1.38 -10.17 -5.31
CA ASN A 63 1.01 -8.77 -5.50
C ASN A 63 2.05 -7.83 -4.87
N TRP A 64 2.48 -8.11 -3.64
CA TRP A 64 3.51 -7.33 -2.94
C TRP A 64 4.87 -7.38 -3.64
N GLU A 65 5.33 -8.54 -4.08
CA GLU A 65 6.57 -8.70 -4.86
C GLU A 65 6.52 -7.88 -6.14
N THR A 66 5.38 -7.93 -6.85
CA THR A 66 5.17 -7.19 -8.08
C THR A 66 5.16 -5.68 -7.83
N LEU A 67 4.47 -5.22 -6.78
CA LEU A 67 4.40 -3.81 -6.42
C LEU A 67 5.77 -3.28 -5.98
N ASN A 68 6.50 -4.07 -5.21
CA ASN A 68 7.84 -3.75 -4.74
C ASN A 68 8.81 -3.58 -5.92
N ARG A 69 8.89 -4.61 -6.79
CA ARG A 69 9.79 -4.63 -7.95
C ARG A 69 9.47 -3.53 -8.96
N LYS A 70 8.17 -3.32 -9.28
CA LYS A 70 7.77 -2.39 -10.35
C LYS A 70 7.70 -0.94 -9.89
N VAL A 71 7.37 -0.68 -8.61
CA VAL A 71 6.98 0.66 -8.15
C VAL A 71 7.78 1.10 -6.92
N LEU A 72 7.73 0.35 -5.80
CA LEU A 72 8.32 0.84 -4.54
C LEU A 72 9.84 1.01 -4.61
N THR A 73 10.56 0.10 -5.27
CA THR A 73 12.01 0.26 -5.48
C THR A 73 12.35 1.51 -6.29
N ARG A 74 11.50 1.91 -7.26
CA ARG A 74 11.69 3.14 -8.04
C ARG A 74 11.44 4.39 -7.21
N LEU A 75 10.49 4.32 -6.27
CA LEU A 75 10.23 5.36 -5.26
C LEU A 75 11.28 5.41 -4.14
N LYS A 76 12.31 4.54 -4.16
CA LYS A 76 13.27 4.37 -3.06
C LYS A 76 12.62 3.95 -1.74
N CYS A 77 11.47 3.27 -1.82
CA CYS A 77 10.72 2.68 -0.69
C CYS A 77 10.70 1.15 -0.75
N GLY A 78 11.73 0.53 -1.34
CA GLY A 78 11.79 -0.92 -1.48
C GLY A 78 11.71 -1.63 -0.12
N ILE A 79 10.93 -2.72 -0.07
CA ILE A 79 10.67 -3.49 1.16
C ILE A 79 11.28 -4.89 1.10
N SER A 80 11.69 -5.41 2.25
CA SER A 80 12.26 -6.77 2.38
C SER A 80 11.21 -7.85 2.19
N LEU A 81 11.63 -9.10 1.95
CA LEU A 81 10.70 -10.24 1.85
C LEU A 81 9.88 -10.39 3.14
N LYS A 82 10.52 -10.30 4.31
CA LYS A 82 9.84 -10.35 5.61
C LYS A 82 8.76 -9.28 5.74
N HIS A 83 9.03 -8.05 5.31
CA HIS A 83 8.03 -6.98 5.38
C HIS A 83 6.87 -7.22 4.41
N GLN A 84 7.13 -7.81 3.24
CA GLN A 84 6.07 -8.25 2.32
C GLN A 84 5.19 -9.33 2.94
N GLU A 85 5.78 -10.29 3.64
CA GLU A 85 5.05 -11.33 4.39
C GLU A 85 4.22 -10.74 5.54
N ASP A 86 4.79 -9.79 6.30
CA ASP A 86 4.08 -9.07 7.36
C ASP A 86 2.86 -8.31 6.82
N LEU A 87 3.02 -7.63 5.67
CA LEU A 87 1.93 -6.94 4.98
C LEU A 87 0.85 -7.91 4.48
N ALA A 88 1.25 -9.02 3.86
CA ALA A 88 0.33 -10.05 3.38
C ALA A 88 -0.46 -10.72 4.51
N ASN A 89 0.13 -10.82 5.70
CA ASN A 89 -0.50 -11.32 6.93
C ASN A 89 -1.29 -10.26 7.70
N ALA A 90 -1.36 -9.01 7.21
CA ALA A 90 -2.01 -7.90 7.89
C ALA A 90 -1.45 -7.65 9.31
N VAL A 91 -0.14 -7.81 9.50
CA VAL A 91 0.52 -7.52 10.79
C VAL A 91 0.27 -6.05 11.15
N PRO A 92 -0.28 -5.76 12.35
CA PRO A 92 -0.55 -4.39 12.78
C PRO A 92 0.69 -3.50 12.72
N GLY A 93 0.58 -2.29 12.18
CA GLY A 93 1.69 -1.34 12.05
C GLY A 93 2.52 -1.50 10.78
N ALA A 94 2.52 -2.68 10.14
CA ALA A 94 3.35 -2.92 8.96
C ALA A 94 2.97 -2.03 7.77
N VAL A 95 1.66 -1.83 7.56
CA VAL A 95 1.15 -0.99 6.46
C VAL A 95 1.32 0.50 6.76
N GLU A 96 1.11 0.92 8.00
CA GLU A 96 1.24 2.31 8.42
C GLU A 96 2.67 2.80 8.23
N LEU A 97 3.66 1.98 8.59
CA LEU A 97 5.08 2.27 8.35
C LEU A 97 5.39 2.46 6.86
N LEU A 98 4.86 1.58 6.00
CA LEU A 98 5.05 1.70 4.55
C LEU A 98 4.36 2.96 3.99
N LEU A 99 3.13 3.24 4.40
CA LEU A 99 2.38 4.41 3.95
C LEU A 99 3.07 5.73 4.34
N ILE A 100 3.67 5.81 5.53
CA ILE A 100 4.48 6.96 5.94
C ILE A 100 5.70 7.14 5.03
N GLN A 101 6.38 6.04 4.67
CA GLN A 101 7.52 6.09 3.75
C GLN A 101 7.09 6.57 2.36
N VAL A 102 6.02 5.98 1.80
CA VAL A 102 5.48 6.37 0.49
C VAL A 102 5.06 7.84 0.49
N LYS A 103 4.30 8.30 1.50
CA LYS A 103 3.90 9.71 1.65
C LYS A 103 5.08 10.67 1.66
N ARG A 104 6.22 10.27 2.23
CA ARG A 104 7.46 11.07 2.25
C ARG A 104 8.19 11.06 0.90
N ALA A 105 8.16 9.95 0.18
CA ALA A 105 8.89 9.80 -1.08
C ALA A 105 8.20 10.45 -2.29
N VAL A 106 6.88 10.64 -2.22
CA VAL A 106 6.07 11.27 -3.27
C VAL A 106 5.83 12.78 -3.04
N ARG A 107 6.42 13.35 -1.99
CA ARG A 107 6.40 14.80 -1.70
C ARG A 107 7.62 15.50 -2.27
#